data_AF-A0A3N1UNV0-F1
#
_entry.id   AF-A0A3N1UNV0-F1
#
_cell.length_a   1.000
_cell.length_b   1.000
_cell.length_c   1.000
_cell.angle_alpha   90.00
_cell.angle_beta   90.00
_cell.angle_gamma   90.00
#
_symmetry.space_group_name_H-M   'P 1'
#
loop_
_entity.id
_entity.type
_entity.pdbx_description
1 polymer ?
#
loop_
_entity_poly.entity_id
_entity_poly.type
_entity_poly.pdbx_seq_one_letter_code
_entity_poly.pdbx_strand_id
1 'polypeptide(L)'
;MKPQGWGSHLFSAGNFGGVLVAVFVVLKAATVIAASGPLAADTAKEQNAPRIAIENPTVDAGDVMENGVVSHDFVVRNVGSAPLSIQQVRPG
;
A
#
# COMPACT_ATOMS: atom_id res chain seq x y z
N MET A 1 14.07 -43.49 -34.65
CA MET A 1 15.28 -43.87 -35.42
C MET A 1 16.27 -42.72 -35.31
N LYS A 2 17.46 -42.95 -34.75
CA LYS A 2 18.64 -42.07 -34.86
C LYS A 2 19.68 -42.78 -35.73
N PRO A 3 20.45 -42.02 -36.53
CA PRO A 3 21.90 -42.22 -36.55
C PRO A 3 22.63 -40.87 -36.37
N GLN A 4 23.59 -40.70 -35.46
CA GLN A 4 24.99 -41.18 -35.44
C GLN A 4 25.92 -40.36 -36.36
N GLY A 5 26.95 -39.77 -35.74
CA GLY A 5 28.15 -39.14 -36.35
C GLY A 5 28.76 -38.16 -35.33
N TRP A 6 29.54 -38.59 -34.32
CA TRP A 6 30.94 -39.04 -34.31
C TRP A 6 31.91 -38.08 -35.02
N GLY A 7 32.78 -37.45 -34.25
CA GLY A 7 33.86 -36.59 -34.73
C GLY A 7 34.62 -35.89 -33.60
N SER A 8 35.41 -36.67 -32.86
CA SER A 8 36.33 -36.24 -31.81
C SER A 8 37.56 -35.50 -32.37
N HIS A 9 37.83 -34.29 -31.89
CA HIS A 9 39.17 -33.71 -31.93
C HIS A 9 39.68 -33.47 -30.51
N LEU A 10 40.38 -34.48 -30.03
CA LEU A 10 41.47 -34.34 -29.07
C LEU A 10 42.54 -33.46 -29.71
N PHE A 11 42.75 -32.26 -29.18
CA PHE A 11 44.06 -31.61 -29.23
C PHE A 11 44.47 -31.27 -27.81
N SER A 12 45.38 -32.11 -27.33
CA SER A 12 46.28 -31.84 -26.22
C SER A 12 47.20 -30.70 -26.61
N ALA A 13 47.27 -29.68 -25.77
CA ALA A 13 48.44 -28.80 -25.66
C ALA A 13 48.53 -28.36 -24.20
N GLY A 14 49.35 -29.06 -23.43
CA GLY A 14 49.78 -28.58 -22.13
C GLY A 14 50.67 -27.35 -22.30
N ASN A 15 50.59 -26.42 -21.36
CA ASN A 15 51.65 -25.44 -21.16
C ASN A 15 51.95 -25.37 -19.65
N PHE A 16 53.16 -25.79 -19.28
CA PHE A 16 53.69 -25.75 -17.93
C PHE A 16 54.33 -24.39 -17.65
N GLY A 17 54.20 -23.93 -16.40
CA GLY A 17 55.26 -23.14 -15.75
C GLY A 17 54.88 -21.71 -15.37
N GLY A 18 54.98 -21.43 -14.06
CA GLY A 18 55.13 -20.05 -13.56
C GLY A 18 54.31 -19.75 -12.31
N VAL A 19 54.79 -20.15 -11.14
CA VAL A 19 54.33 -19.63 -9.85
C VAL A 19 54.89 -18.23 -9.66
N LEU A 20 54.04 -17.21 -9.50
CA LEU A 20 54.34 -16.04 -8.67
C LEU A 20 53.06 -15.53 -7.99
N VAL A 21 53.12 -15.51 -6.67
CA VAL A 21 52.12 -14.98 -5.74
C VAL A 21 52.09 -13.45 -5.85
N ALA A 22 50.89 -12.88 -6.02
CA ALA A 22 50.64 -11.50 -5.64
C ALA A 22 49.23 -11.43 -5.01
N VAL A 23 49.23 -11.42 -3.68
CA VAL A 23 48.08 -11.10 -2.84
C VAL A 23 47.73 -9.64 -3.06
N PHE A 24 46.52 -9.37 -3.56
CA PHE A 24 45.85 -8.07 -3.39
C PHE A 24 44.55 -8.29 -2.63
N VAL A 25 44.58 -7.89 -1.36
CA VAL A 25 43.41 -7.76 -0.50
C VAL A 25 42.70 -6.45 -0.87
N VAL A 26 41.37 -6.47 -0.84
CA VAL A 26 40.45 -5.45 -0.26
C VAL A 26 39.29 -5.03 -1.18
N LEU A 27 38.08 -5.24 -0.63
CA LEU A 27 36.77 -4.63 -0.88
C LEU A 27 36.07 -4.89 -2.23
N LYS A 28 34.85 -5.47 -2.15
CA LYS A 28 33.61 -4.68 -2.28
C LYS A 28 32.37 -5.39 -1.72
N ALA A 29 31.75 -4.65 -0.80
CA ALA A 29 30.32 -4.52 -0.49
C ALA A 29 29.53 -5.76 -0.04
N ALA A 30 29.16 -5.75 1.24
CA ALA A 30 28.02 -6.48 1.77
C ALA A 30 26.75 -6.10 0.99
N THR A 31 26.08 -7.09 0.43
CA THR A 31 24.76 -6.95 -0.18
C THR A 31 23.73 -6.80 0.94
N VAL A 32 23.35 -5.57 1.26
CA VAL A 32 22.17 -5.31 2.09
C VAL A 32 20.95 -5.67 1.26
N ILE A 33 20.38 -6.86 1.49
CA ILE A 33 19.04 -7.18 0.99
C ILE A 33 18.07 -6.42 1.90
N ALA A 34 17.73 -5.19 1.51
CA ALA A 34 16.59 -4.51 2.09
C ALA A 34 15.35 -5.32 1.68
N ALA A 35 14.77 -6.04 2.64
CA ALA A 35 13.48 -6.69 2.46
C ALA A 35 12.40 -5.61 2.37
N SER A 36 12.13 -5.12 1.17
CA SER A 36 10.90 -4.40 0.84
C SER A 36 9.76 -5.42 0.81
N GLY A 37 9.25 -5.77 1.99
CA GLY A 37 8.00 -6.52 2.10
C GLY A 37 6.87 -5.70 1.44
N PRO A 38 5.93 -6.36 0.73
CA PRO A 38 4.80 -5.63 0.15
C PRO A 38 3.95 -5.07 1.29
N LEU A 39 3.79 -3.75 1.34
CA LEU A 39 2.64 -3.15 2.01
C LEU A 39 1.42 -3.54 1.19
N ALA A 40 0.86 -4.72 1.47
CA ALA A 40 -0.43 -5.11 0.93
C ALA A 40 -1.46 -4.10 1.43
N ALA A 41 -1.98 -3.31 0.49
CA ALA A 41 -2.92 -2.25 0.75
C ALA A 41 -4.22 -2.82 1.36
N ASP A 42 -4.63 -2.23 2.47
CA ASP A 42 -5.84 -2.57 3.24
C ASP A 42 -7.09 -1.94 2.59
N THR A 43 -7.26 -2.11 1.27
CA THR A 43 -8.31 -1.42 0.49
C THR A 43 -9.68 -2.12 0.49
N ALA A 44 -9.87 -3.18 1.26
CA ALA A 44 -11.09 -4.01 1.18
C ALA A 44 -12.20 -3.66 2.20
N LYS A 45 -12.00 -2.68 3.09
CA LYS A 45 -12.91 -2.49 4.25
C LYS A 45 -14.03 -1.46 4.06
N GLU A 46 -14.06 -0.73 2.94
CA GLU A 46 -14.95 0.44 2.79
C GLU A 46 -16.33 0.12 2.18
N GLN A 47 -16.55 -1.13 1.76
CA GLN A 47 -17.74 -1.50 0.99
C GLN A 47 -18.99 -1.76 1.84
N ASN A 48 -18.81 -2.12 3.13
CA ASN A 48 -19.89 -2.46 4.07
C ASN A 48 -19.80 -1.66 5.38
N ALA A 49 -19.62 -0.35 5.29
CA ALA A 49 -19.65 0.55 6.44
C ALA A 49 -20.89 1.45 6.42
N PRO A 50 -21.45 1.84 7.57
CA PRO A 50 -22.46 2.91 7.61
C PRO A 50 -21.81 4.22 7.20
N ARG A 51 -22.54 5.07 6.46
CA ARG A 51 -22.07 6.39 6.06
C ARG A 51 -23.15 7.42 6.26
N ILE A 52 -22.79 8.52 6.88
CA ILE A 52 -23.70 9.63 7.17
C ILE A 52 -23.63 10.64 6.03
N ALA A 53 -24.80 11.04 5.53
CA ALA A 53 -24.96 12.22 4.70
C ALA A 53 -25.94 13.19 5.38
N ILE A 54 -25.58 14.47 5.44
CA ILE A 54 -26.39 15.55 5.98
C ILE A 54 -26.57 16.57 4.86
N GLU A 55 -27.81 16.87 4.49
CA GLU A 55 -28.11 17.73 3.32
C GLU A 55 -27.64 19.17 3.55
N ASN A 56 -27.90 19.72 4.73
CA ASN A 56 -27.41 21.03 5.11
C ASN A 56 -26.80 20.96 6.52
N PRO A 57 -25.48 20.73 6.64
CA PRO A 57 -24.83 20.54 7.94
C PRO A 57 -24.62 21.85 8.71
N THR A 58 -24.95 23.00 8.11
CA THR A 58 -24.73 24.32 8.70
C THR A 58 -25.98 25.16 8.56
N VAL A 59 -26.40 25.77 9.66
CA VAL A 59 -27.48 26.74 9.68
C VAL A 59 -26.94 28.06 10.22
N ASP A 60 -27.22 29.13 9.50
CA ASP A 60 -27.06 30.49 10.01
C ASP A 60 -28.42 30.95 10.51
N ALA A 61 -28.51 31.24 11.81
CA ALA A 61 -29.74 31.73 12.42
C ALA A 61 -30.00 33.22 12.08
N GLY A 62 -28.99 33.94 11.60
CA GLY A 62 -29.07 35.37 11.28
C GLY A 62 -29.45 36.22 12.49
N ASP A 63 -30.12 37.34 12.21
CA ASP A 63 -30.62 38.24 13.24
C ASP A 63 -31.88 37.66 13.90
N VAL A 64 -31.76 37.28 15.17
CA VAL A 64 -32.87 36.79 15.99
C VAL A 64 -33.28 37.88 16.97
N MET A 65 -34.58 38.19 17.02
CA MET A 65 -35.12 39.14 17.99
C MET A 65 -34.91 38.67 19.43
N GLU A 66 -34.88 39.61 20.37
CA GLU A 66 -34.82 39.29 21.79
C GLU A 66 -36.03 38.42 22.19
N ASN A 67 -35.75 37.28 22.84
CA ASN A 67 -36.72 36.21 23.15
C ASN A 67 -37.29 35.45 21.93
N GLY A 68 -36.74 35.67 20.73
CA GLY A 68 -37.05 34.88 19.55
C GLY A 68 -36.50 33.46 19.64
N VAL A 69 -37.25 32.48 19.12
CA VAL A 69 -36.82 31.08 19.05
C VAL A 69 -36.67 30.71 17.58
N VAL A 70 -35.47 30.30 17.19
CA VAL A 70 -35.20 29.71 15.87
C VAL A 70 -35.05 28.21 16.03
N SER A 71 -35.79 27.46 15.23
CA SER A 71 -35.72 26.00 15.17
C SER A 71 -35.30 25.58 13.76
N HIS A 72 -34.38 24.61 13.68
CA HIS A 72 -33.93 24.04 12.43
C HIS A 72 -33.76 22.54 12.59
N ASP A 73 -34.33 21.78 11.64
CA ASP A 73 -34.25 20.33 11.62
C ASP A 73 -33.11 19.88 10.69
N PHE A 74 -32.21 19.05 11.22
CA PHE A 74 -31.18 18.39 10.42
C PHE A 74 -31.66 17.01 9.97
N VAL A 75 -31.71 16.80 8.66
CA VAL A 75 -32.02 15.48 8.09
C VAL A 75 -30.73 14.67 7.95
N VAL A 76 -30.63 13.59 8.73
CA VAL A 76 -29.52 12.64 8.69
C VAL A 76 -29.92 11.41 7.89
N ARG A 77 -29.16 11.10 6.83
CA ARG A 77 -29.38 9.91 5.99
C ARG A 77 -28.22 8.93 6.14
N ASN A 78 -28.54 7.64 6.34
CA ASN A 78 -27.55 6.57 6.20
C ASN A 78 -27.45 6.17 4.71
N VAL A 79 -26.36 6.55 4.07
CA VAL A 79 -26.06 6.23 2.66
C VAL A 79 -25.06 5.07 2.53
N GLY A 80 -24.69 4.45 3.66
CA GLY A 80 -23.83 3.27 3.70
C GLY A 80 -24.62 1.96 3.61
N SER A 81 -23.89 0.86 3.43
CA SER A 81 -24.46 -0.48 3.22
C SER A 81 -24.76 -1.22 4.53
N ALA A 82 -24.36 -0.66 5.68
CA ALA A 82 -24.55 -1.24 6.99
C ALA A 82 -25.46 -0.35 7.88
N PRO A 83 -26.13 -0.91 8.90
CA PRO A 83 -26.97 -0.13 9.81
C PRO A 83 -26.20 0.99 10.52
N LEU A 84 -26.79 2.18 10.60
CA LEU A 84 -26.26 3.32 11.33
C LEU A 84 -26.90 3.37 12.72
N SER A 85 -26.07 3.40 13.77
CA SER A 85 -26.50 3.64 15.16
C SER A 85 -25.95 4.97 15.64
N ILE A 86 -26.84 5.90 15.98
CA ILE A 86 -26.49 7.24 16.50
C ILE A 86 -26.44 7.14 18.03
N GLN A 87 -25.24 7.35 18.59
CA GLN A 87 -25.02 7.22 20.03
C GLN A 87 -25.09 8.56 20.78
N GLN A 88 -24.75 9.66 20.10
CA GLN A 88 -24.68 10.98 20.73
C GLN A 88 -24.88 12.08 19.68
N VAL A 89 -25.57 13.13 20.07
CA VAL A 89 -25.70 14.38 19.31
C VAL A 89 -25.19 15.51 20.20
N ARG A 90 -24.35 16.40 19.66
CA ARG A 90 -23.84 17.57 20.39
C ARG A 90 -24.16 18.83 19.59
N PRO A 91 -24.83 19.83 20.19
CA PRO A 91 -24.83 21.18 19.63
C PRO A 91 -23.41 21.75 19.70
N GLY A 92 -22.98 22.43 18.64
CA GLY A 92 -21.67 23.08 18.51
C GLY A 92 -21.63 24.47 19.14
#